data_AF-A0A8S3QD71-F1
#
_entry.id   AF-A0A8S3QD71-F1
#
_cell.length_a   1.000
_cell.length_b   1.000
_cell.length_c   1.000
_cell.angle_alpha   90.00
_cell.angle_beta   90.00
_cell.angle_gamma   90.00
#
_symmetry.space_group_name_H-M   'P 1'
#
loop_
_entity.id
_entity.type
_entity.pdbx_description
1 polymer ?
#
loop_
_entity_poly.entity_id
_entity_poly.type
_entity_poly.pdbx_seq_one_letter_code
_entity_poly.pdbx_strand_id
1 'polypeptide(L)'
;MSSGQNLAGLKSTNKRPTTKPVNTVQTLLAAKVDKNKPPPSKRTHSDVSNESNNSLDLSGIMNFQKDIDEIKIKLEGVTRREDLDRVTKDLIKTSDLEQVVTLIVKKLMNEFEITVQKKIDEKVEEVKNEMQEKFDALTIENEDLKNKIQAIQYSNTTIRRDLNETSRLSRQADISSNYNEQYSRKNNIKIINFPRKDKQDLRKDFMETVKKELNVQLEDRDVVAIHRIPSQKAGPYPVIVKLFSSDVKAPNYEM
;
A
#
# COMPACT_ATOMS: atom_id res chain seq x y z
N MET A 1 -5.92 25.42 -36.24
CA MET A 1 -5.66 25.73 -34.82
C MET A 1 -5.95 24.44 -34.05
N SER A 2 -4.99 23.53 -33.86
CA SER A 2 -3.75 23.65 -33.09
C SER A 2 -4.01 24.08 -31.65
N SER A 3 -4.13 23.09 -30.77
CA SER A 3 -4.11 23.20 -29.30
C SER A 3 -3.76 21.82 -28.76
N GLY A 4 -2.48 21.44 -28.86
CA GLY A 4 -1.98 20.24 -28.20
C GLY A 4 -1.89 20.49 -26.70
N GLN A 5 -2.33 19.53 -25.89
CA GLN A 5 -2.02 19.51 -24.46
C GLN A 5 -1.27 18.22 -24.13
N ASN A 6 -0.05 18.41 -23.59
CA ASN A 6 0.80 17.33 -23.12
C ASN A 6 0.22 16.73 -21.85
N LEU A 7 0.02 15.41 -21.83
CA LEU A 7 -0.17 14.63 -20.61
C LEU A 7 1.04 13.72 -20.43
N ALA A 8 2.13 14.31 -19.95
CA ALA A 8 3.34 13.62 -19.56
C ALA A 8 3.32 13.35 -18.05
N GLY A 9 3.68 12.11 -17.66
CA GLY A 9 4.21 11.83 -16.32
C GLY A 9 3.24 11.29 -15.29
N LEU A 10 3.09 9.96 -15.27
CA LEU A 10 2.80 9.19 -14.04
C LEU A 10 3.41 7.78 -14.19
N LYS A 11 4.75 7.70 -14.16
CA LYS A 11 5.47 6.42 -14.05
C LYS A 11 5.38 5.93 -12.60
N SER A 12 4.37 5.12 -12.29
CA SER A 12 4.31 4.40 -11.01
C SER A 12 5.48 3.41 -10.92
N THR A 13 6.45 3.68 -10.04
CA THR A 13 7.60 2.79 -9.81
C THR A 13 7.26 1.83 -8.67
N ASN A 14 6.63 0.71 -9.02
CA ASN A 14 6.24 -0.32 -8.07
C ASN A 14 7.46 -1.12 -7.56
N LYS A 15 8.24 -0.50 -6.66
CA LYS A 15 9.38 -1.15 -5.98
C LYS A 15 8.86 -2.11 -4.91
N ARG A 16 8.94 -3.42 -5.21
CA ARG A 16 8.74 -4.47 -4.20
C ARG A 16 9.73 -4.30 -3.04
N PRO A 17 9.32 -4.48 -1.77
CA PRO A 17 10.27 -4.60 -0.67
C PRO A 17 11.05 -5.91 -0.81
N THR A 18 12.39 -5.83 -0.79
CA THR A 18 13.28 -7.00 -0.77
C THR A 18 13.50 -7.45 0.67
N THR A 19 12.89 -8.58 1.05
CA THR A 19 13.16 -9.24 2.33
C THR A 19 14.57 -9.82 2.33
N LYS A 20 15.41 -9.40 3.29
CA LYS A 20 16.77 -9.93 3.49
C LYS A 20 16.71 -11.39 3.96
N PRO A 21 17.62 -12.28 3.53
CA PRO A 21 17.76 -13.60 4.12
C PRO A 21 18.30 -13.48 5.56
N VAL A 22 17.67 -14.17 6.50
CA VAL A 22 18.14 -14.27 7.89
C VAL A 22 19.13 -15.43 7.99
N ASN A 23 20.42 -15.10 8.08
CA ASN A 23 21.49 -16.06 8.39
C ASN A 23 21.79 -16.05 9.90
N THR A 24 21.20 -16.98 10.65
CA THR A 24 21.61 -17.41 12.01
C THR A 24 20.99 -18.80 12.24
N VAL A 25 21.72 -19.92 12.25
CA VAL A 25 22.60 -20.35 13.35
C VAL A 25 23.89 -21.00 12.82
N GLN A 26 24.96 -20.23 12.89
CA GLN A 26 26.36 -20.66 13.04
C GLN A 26 26.79 -20.01 14.37
N THR A 27 27.60 -20.57 15.28
CA THR A 27 28.50 -21.73 15.22
C THR A 27 28.78 -22.17 16.66
N LEU A 28 28.50 -23.42 17.07
CA LEU A 28 29.05 -23.97 18.31
C LEU A 28 29.34 -25.47 18.16
N LEU A 29 30.47 -25.90 18.74
CA LEU A 29 30.89 -27.29 18.96
C LEU A 29 31.39 -28.10 17.74
N ALA A 30 32.44 -27.60 17.09
CA ALA A 30 33.40 -28.46 16.39
C ALA A 30 34.84 -27.90 16.49
N ALA A 31 35.59 -28.31 17.51
CA ALA A 31 37.06 -28.12 17.57
C ALA A 31 37.72 -29.18 18.46
N LYS A 32 38.50 -30.09 17.84
CA LYS A 32 39.53 -30.90 18.51
C LYS A 32 40.66 -29.99 19.00
N VAL A 33 41.44 -30.41 20.00
CA VAL A 33 42.93 -30.36 19.99
C VAL A 33 43.49 -31.32 21.06
N ASP A 34 44.37 -32.22 20.63
CA ASP A 34 45.25 -33.03 21.49
C ASP A 34 46.32 -32.20 22.21
N LYS A 35 46.86 -32.69 23.34
CA LYS A 35 48.31 -32.59 23.63
C LYS A 35 48.80 -33.46 24.82
N ASN A 36 49.54 -34.50 24.46
CA ASN A 36 50.75 -35.02 25.11
C ASN A 36 51.29 -34.29 26.36
N LYS A 37 51.51 -35.03 27.46
CA LYS A 37 52.88 -35.35 27.95
C LYS A 37 52.91 -36.46 29.02
N PRO A 38 54.04 -37.19 29.21
CA PRO A 38 54.11 -38.39 30.04
C PRO A 38 55.05 -38.18 31.29
N PRO A 39 55.72 -39.16 31.92
CA PRO A 39 55.74 -39.28 33.39
C PRO A 39 57.09 -38.95 34.06
N PRO A 40 57.13 -38.96 35.41
CA PRO A 40 58.34 -39.24 36.19
C PRO A 40 58.10 -40.42 37.17
N SER A 41 59.07 -41.16 37.71
CA SER A 41 60.48 -41.48 37.42
C SER A 41 60.98 -42.25 38.67
N LYS A 42 61.85 -43.25 38.53
CA LYS A 42 62.34 -44.07 39.66
C LYS A 42 63.28 -43.32 40.63
N ARG A 43 63.19 -43.69 41.91
CA ARG A 43 64.27 -43.83 42.94
C ARG A 43 63.83 -44.96 43.89
N THR A 44 64.62 -45.80 44.58
CA THR A 44 66.07 -46.02 44.78
C THR A 44 66.87 -44.98 45.58
N HIS A 45 67.15 -45.27 46.86
CA HIS A 45 68.53 -45.49 47.39
C HIS A 45 68.57 -46.01 48.84
N SER A 46 69.64 -46.76 49.13
CA SER A 46 70.42 -46.88 50.38
C SER A 46 69.72 -47.22 51.69
N ASP A 47 69.99 -48.38 52.31
CA ASP A 47 71.23 -48.76 53.04
C ASP A 47 71.40 -48.04 54.39
N VAL A 48 71.71 -48.83 55.43
CA VAL A 48 72.82 -48.67 56.41
C VAL A 48 72.47 -49.33 57.76
N SER A 49 73.04 -50.54 57.97
CA SER A 49 73.53 -51.14 59.24
C SER A 49 72.61 -51.28 60.48
N ASN A 50 73.00 -52.00 61.54
CA ASN A 50 73.68 -53.29 61.77
C ASN A 50 73.76 -53.45 63.32
N GLU A 51 73.96 -54.68 63.83
CA GLU A 51 74.33 -54.96 65.25
C GLU A 51 73.29 -54.64 66.36
N SER A 52 73.19 -55.38 67.47
CA SER A 52 73.71 -56.72 67.83
C SER A 52 72.96 -57.28 69.06
N ASN A 53 73.03 -58.61 69.28
CA ASN A 53 72.87 -59.35 70.55
C ASN A 53 71.55 -59.10 71.38
N ASN A 54 70.79 -60.12 71.79
CA ASN A 54 71.25 -61.25 72.59
C ASN A 54 70.12 -62.29 72.87
N SER A 55 70.50 -63.50 73.28
CA SER A 55 69.73 -64.47 74.10
C SER A 55 68.44 -65.14 73.56
N LEU A 56 68.44 -66.47 73.65
CA LEU A 56 67.32 -67.41 73.50
C LEU A 56 66.05 -67.03 74.31
N ASP A 57 64.88 -67.22 73.70
CA ASP A 57 63.77 -68.01 74.27
C ASP A 57 62.95 -68.64 73.12
N LEU A 58 62.86 -69.98 73.10
CA LEU A 58 62.28 -70.77 72.00
C LEU A 58 60.83 -71.24 72.28
N SER A 59 60.12 -70.55 73.17
CA SER A 59 58.73 -70.83 73.54
C SER A 59 57.67 -69.98 72.81
N GLY A 60 58.03 -68.80 72.30
CA GLY A 60 57.06 -67.84 71.72
C GLY A 60 56.57 -68.13 70.28
N ILE A 61 57.30 -68.93 69.51
CA ILE A 61 57.04 -69.11 68.06
C ILE A 61 55.68 -69.77 67.77
N MET A 62 55.24 -70.71 68.61
CA MET A 62 53.92 -71.35 68.42
C MET A 62 52.75 -70.40 68.64
N ASN A 63 52.88 -69.39 69.51
CA ASN A 63 51.81 -68.41 69.72
C ASN A 63 51.72 -67.43 68.55
N PHE A 64 52.85 -66.92 68.04
CA PHE A 64 52.83 -66.08 66.83
C PHE A 64 52.25 -66.81 65.61
N GLN A 65 52.56 -68.10 65.44
CA GLN A 65 51.97 -68.87 64.34
C GLN A 65 50.44 -69.00 64.50
N LYS A 66 49.97 -69.20 65.73
CA LYS A 66 48.55 -69.32 66.08
C LYS A 66 47.81 -67.98 65.94
N ASP A 67 48.43 -66.88 66.35
CA ASP A 67 47.91 -65.52 66.16
C ASP A 67 47.84 -65.15 64.68
N ILE A 68 48.84 -65.54 63.88
CA ILE A 68 48.83 -65.36 62.42
C ILE A 68 47.70 -66.17 61.78
N ASP A 69 47.50 -67.42 62.17
CA ASP A 69 46.39 -68.25 61.68
C ASP A 69 45.02 -67.71 62.15
N GLU A 70 44.91 -67.19 63.37
CA GLU A 70 43.67 -66.57 63.87
C GLU A 70 43.37 -65.22 63.18
N ILE A 71 44.39 -64.41 62.91
CA ILE A 71 44.29 -63.19 62.09
C ILE A 71 43.87 -63.55 60.65
N LYS A 72 44.42 -64.62 60.08
CA LYS A 72 44.08 -65.10 58.74
C LYS A 72 42.63 -65.59 58.66
N ILE A 73 42.16 -66.36 59.64
CA ILE A 73 40.75 -66.79 59.75
C ILE A 73 39.82 -65.57 59.93
N LYS A 74 40.21 -64.57 60.74
CA LYS A 74 39.45 -63.32 60.88
C LYS A 74 39.43 -62.48 59.60
N LEU A 75 40.49 -62.52 58.79
CA LEU A 75 40.57 -61.86 57.49
C LEU A 75 39.80 -62.59 56.38
N GLU A 76 39.58 -63.90 56.48
CA GLU A 76 38.73 -64.64 55.52
C GLU A 76 37.25 -64.25 55.61
N GLY A 77 36.81 -63.68 56.74
CA GLY A 77 35.49 -63.05 56.89
C GLY A 77 35.42 -61.57 56.48
N VAL A 78 36.54 -60.94 56.12
CA VAL A 78 36.56 -59.54 55.64
C VAL A 78 36.21 -59.52 54.16
N THR A 79 35.14 -58.80 53.80
CA THR A 79 34.68 -58.61 52.42
C THR A 79 35.84 -58.20 51.52
N ARG A 80 36.16 -59.03 50.52
CA ARG A 80 37.27 -58.74 49.63
C ARG A 80 36.91 -57.62 48.67
N ARG A 81 37.92 -56.99 48.09
CA ARG A 81 37.71 -55.92 47.12
C ARG A 81 36.97 -56.45 45.88
N GLU A 82 37.23 -57.71 45.52
CA GLU A 82 36.51 -58.45 44.48
C GLU A 82 35.00 -58.59 44.77
N ASP A 83 34.62 -58.82 46.03
CA ASP A 83 33.21 -58.98 46.44
C ASP A 83 32.48 -57.63 46.40
N LEU A 84 33.14 -56.55 46.83
CA LEU A 84 32.66 -55.17 46.69
C LEU A 84 32.51 -54.74 45.23
N ASP A 85 33.45 -55.10 44.36
CA ASP A 85 33.37 -54.86 42.90
C ASP A 85 32.25 -55.68 42.23
N ARG A 86 31.93 -56.87 42.76
CA ARG A 86 30.76 -57.66 42.33
C ARG A 86 29.45 -57.01 42.77
N VAL A 87 29.34 -56.68 44.06
CA VAL A 87 28.14 -56.07 44.64
C VAL A 87 27.85 -54.71 43.99
N THR A 88 28.86 -53.90 43.68
CA THR A 88 28.65 -52.62 42.94
C THR A 88 28.26 -52.82 41.48
N LYS A 89 28.75 -53.87 40.79
CA LYS A 89 28.27 -54.24 39.45
C LYS A 89 26.84 -54.78 39.43
N ASP A 90 26.43 -55.53 40.45
CA ASP A 90 25.08 -56.07 40.55
C ASP A 90 24.06 -55.05 41.09
N LEU A 91 24.46 -54.08 41.94
CA LEU A 91 23.59 -52.99 42.42
C LEU A 91 23.21 -52.01 41.31
N ILE A 92 24.08 -51.78 40.34
CA ILE A 92 23.86 -50.86 39.22
C ILE A 92 24.17 -51.59 37.92
N LYS A 93 23.24 -52.44 37.49
CA LYS A 93 23.25 -52.96 36.13
C LYS A 93 23.10 -51.78 35.17
N THR A 94 24.05 -51.62 34.26
CA THR A 94 24.07 -50.52 33.29
C THR A 94 22.80 -50.51 32.42
N SER A 95 22.19 -51.68 32.18
CA SER A 95 20.89 -51.82 31.52
C SER A 95 19.75 -51.04 32.18
N ASP A 96 19.77 -50.96 33.51
CA ASP A 96 18.65 -50.38 34.28
C ASP A 96 18.80 -48.86 34.31
N LEU A 97 20.06 -48.38 34.38
CA LEU A 97 20.41 -46.98 34.18
C LEU A 97 20.08 -46.51 32.75
N GLU A 98 20.39 -47.31 31.72
CA GLU A 98 20.02 -47.04 30.32
C GLU A 98 18.50 -46.96 30.13
N GLN A 99 17.74 -47.87 30.75
CA GLN A 99 16.26 -47.82 30.72
C GLN A 99 15.71 -46.56 31.39
N VAL A 100 16.22 -46.20 32.58
CA VAL A 100 15.81 -44.98 33.30
C VAL A 100 16.13 -43.73 32.49
N VAL A 101 17.35 -43.63 31.93
CA VAL A 101 17.75 -42.51 31.06
C VAL A 101 16.86 -42.44 29.81
N THR A 102 16.57 -43.58 29.18
CA THR A 102 15.70 -43.65 27.99
C THR A 102 14.27 -43.20 28.31
N LEU A 103 13.72 -43.58 29.48
CA LEU A 103 12.40 -43.13 29.93
C LEU A 103 12.37 -41.62 30.22
N ILE A 104 13.40 -41.08 30.88
CA ILE A 104 13.53 -39.64 31.15
C ILE A 104 13.62 -38.84 29.85
N VAL A 105 14.46 -39.27 28.89
CA VAL A 105 14.61 -38.60 27.59
C VAL A 105 13.31 -38.67 26.78
N LYS A 106 12.63 -39.84 26.73
CA LYS A 106 11.32 -39.95 26.07
C LYS A 106 10.27 -39.03 26.69
N LYS A 107 10.22 -38.95 28.04
CA LYS A 107 9.28 -38.07 28.72
C LYS A 107 9.56 -36.58 28.42
N LEU A 108 10.82 -36.16 28.46
CA LEU A 108 11.25 -34.81 28.10
C LEU A 108 10.92 -34.46 26.64
N MET A 109 11.15 -35.39 25.69
CA MET A 109 10.82 -35.17 24.29
C MET A 109 9.31 -35.05 24.07
N ASN A 110 8.49 -35.89 24.70
CA ASN A 110 7.04 -35.78 24.62
C ASN A 110 6.52 -34.46 25.24
N GLU A 111 7.03 -34.05 26.41
CA GLU A 111 6.68 -32.77 27.03
C GLU A 111 7.10 -31.58 26.17
N PHE A 112 8.25 -31.67 25.49
CA PHE A 112 8.72 -30.67 24.54
C PHE A 112 7.85 -30.61 23.29
N GLU A 113 7.53 -31.76 22.66
CA GLU A 113 6.63 -31.83 21.50
C GLU A 113 5.25 -31.23 21.82
N ILE A 114 4.64 -31.60 22.96
CA ILE A 114 3.36 -31.04 23.40
C ILE A 114 3.46 -29.51 23.59
N THR A 115 4.54 -29.03 24.19
CA THR A 115 4.76 -27.60 24.43
C THR A 115 4.98 -26.82 23.13
N VAL A 116 5.73 -27.38 22.18
CA VAL A 116 5.97 -26.79 20.87
C VAL A 116 4.70 -26.78 20.03
N GLN A 117 3.97 -27.91 19.97
CA GLN A 117 2.71 -28.02 19.25
C GLN A 117 1.69 -27.00 19.76
N LYS A 118 1.50 -26.91 21.09
CA LYS A 118 0.60 -25.92 21.70
C LYS A 118 0.95 -24.48 21.31
N LYS A 119 2.23 -24.11 21.31
CA LYS A 119 2.69 -22.78 20.89
C LYS A 119 2.50 -22.51 19.40
N ILE A 120 2.64 -23.54 18.56
CA ILE A 120 2.34 -23.45 17.13
C ILE A 120 0.83 -23.23 16.94
N ASP A 121 -0.01 -24.02 17.59
CA ASP A 121 -1.47 -23.93 17.49
C ASP A 121 -1.97 -22.55 17.98
N GLU A 122 -1.47 -22.06 19.12
CA GLU A 122 -1.74 -20.72 19.64
C GLU A 122 -1.37 -19.62 18.62
N LYS A 123 -0.20 -19.72 17.99
CA LYS A 123 0.25 -18.72 16.99
C LYS A 123 -0.47 -18.83 15.65
N VAL A 124 -0.88 -20.03 15.23
CA VAL A 124 -1.70 -20.23 14.04
C VAL A 124 -3.08 -19.61 14.23
N GLU A 125 -3.70 -19.79 15.40
CA GLU A 125 -5.02 -19.21 15.69
C GLU A 125 -4.95 -17.68 15.84
N GLU A 126 -3.89 -17.12 16.43
CA GLU A 126 -3.63 -15.67 16.49
C GLU A 126 -3.52 -15.05 15.09
N VAL A 127 -2.69 -15.64 14.21
CA VAL A 127 -2.52 -15.17 12.82
C VAL A 127 -3.80 -15.32 12.00
N LYS A 128 -4.55 -16.41 12.21
CA LYS A 128 -5.85 -16.64 11.58
C LYS A 128 -6.87 -15.58 11.98
N ASN A 129 -6.94 -15.21 13.25
CA ASN A 129 -7.84 -14.16 13.74
C ASN A 129 -7.44 -12.78 13.18
N GLU A 130 -6.16 -12.42 13.23
CA GLU A 130 -5.66 -11.16 12.63
C GLU A 130 -5.94 -11.09 11.11
N MET A 131 -5.82 -12.22 10.42
CA MET A 131 -6.12 -12.33 8.99
C MET A 131 -7.62 -12.25 8.69
N GLN A 132 -8.48 -12.80 9.55
CA GLN A 132 -9.93 -12.68 9.45
C GLN A 132 -10.40 -11.23 9.65
N GLU A 133 -9.93 -10.54 10.69
CA GLU A 133 -10.24 -9.12 10.94
C GLU A 133 -9.86 -8.23 9.75
N LYS A 134 -8.68 -8.47 9.15
CA LYS A 134 -8.25 -7.78 7.93
C LYS A 134 -9.14 -8.10 6.72
N PHE A 135 -9.60 -9.35 6.59
CA PHE A 135 -10.48 -9.76 5.50
C PHE A 135 -11.88 -9.12 5.63
N ASP A 136 -12.41 -9.05 6.84
CA ASP A 136 -13.70 -8.42 7.13
C ASP A 136 -13.63 -6.89 6.89
N ALA A 137 -12.55 -6.24 7.34
CA ALA A 137 -12.31 -4.82 7.06
C ALA A 137 -12.21 -4.52 5.55
N LEU A 138 -11.47 -5.34 4.80
CA LEU A 138 -11.38 -5.24 3.34
C LEU A 138 -12.71 -5.53 2.64
N THR A 139 -13.56 -6.39 3.21
CA THR A 139 -14.91 -6.66 2.68
C THR A 139 -15.79 -5.43 2.81
N ILE A 140 -15.81 -4.81 3.99
CA ILE A 140 -16.56 -3.57 4.27
C ILE A 140 -16.09 -2.43 3.37
N GLU A 141 -14.77 -2.24 3.21
CA GLU A 141 -14.21 -1.21 2.32
C GLU A 141 -14.61 -1.46 0.85
N ASN A 142 -14.60 -2.71 0.39
CA ASN A 142 -15.06 -3.05 -0.96
C ASN A 142 -16.55 -2.73 -1.18
N GLU A 143 -17.41 -2.90 -0.18
CA GLU A 143 -18.82 -2.53 -0.28
C GLU A 143 -19.03 -1.01 -0.30
N ASP A 144 -18.36 -0.27 0.57
CA ASP A 144 -18.37 1.20 0.55
C ASP A 144 -17.85 1.77 -0.78
N LEU A 145 -16.74 1.24 -1.32
CA LEU A 145 -16.22 1.63 -2.63
C LEU A 145 -17.21 1.32 -3.76
N LYS A 146 -17.90 0.16 -3.75
CA LYS A 146 -18.97 -0.14 -4.72
C LYS A 146 -20.11 0.87 -4.63
N ASN A 147 -20.56 1.19 -3.41
CA ASN A 147 -21.64 2.16 -3.18
C ASN A 147 -21.25 3.57 -3.68
N LYS A 148 -20.02 4.02 -3.40
CA LYS A 148 -19.46 5.28 -3.91
C LYS A 148 -19.40 5.30 -5.44
N ILE A 149 -18.96 4.21 -6.07
CA ILE A 149 -18.93 4.09 -7.54
C ILE A 149 -20.35 4.21 -8.12
N GLN A 150 -21.33 3.51 -7.55
CA GLN A 150 -22.74 3.60 -8.01
C GLN A 150 -23.31 5.00 -7.85
N ALA A 151 -23.06 5.69 -6.73
CA ALA A 151 -23.50 7.06 -6.50
C ALA A 151 -22.88 8.05 -7.51
N ILE A 152 -21.58 7.90 -7.80
CA ILE A 152 -20.87 8.69 -8.82
C ILE A 152 -21.42 8.40 -10.22
N GLN A 153 -21.72 7.14 -10.56
CA GLN A 153 -22.33 6.77 -11.83
C GLN A 153 -23.72 7.42 -11.99
N TYR A 154 -24.58 7.31 -10.97
CA TYR A 154 -25.90 7.95 -10.97
C TYR A 154 -25.80 9.47 -11.18
N SER A 155 -24.96 10.15 -10.39
CA SER A 155 -24.71 11.59 -10.52
C SER A 155 -24.25 11.97 -11.94
N ASN A 156 -23.30 11.23 -12.52
CA ASN A 156 -22.85 11.44 -13.90
C ASN A 156 -23.97 11.27 -14.94
N THR A 157 -24.89 10.32 -14.76
CA THR A 157 -26.04 10.19 -15.68
C THR A 157 -27.02 11.36 -15.58
N THR A 158 -27.22 11.92 -14.38
CA THR A 158 -28.05 13.10 -14.15
C THR A 158 -27.41 14.33 -14.78
N ILE A 159 -26.15 14.64 -14.45
CA ILE A 159 -25.41 15.79 -15.03
C ILE A 159 -25.39 15.74 -16.56
N ARG A 160 -25.24 14.55 -17.17
CA ARG A 160 -25.30 14.38 -18.64
C ARG A 160 -26.69 14.68 -19.22
N ARG A 161 -27.77 14.33 -18.51
CA ARG A 161 -29.14 14.67 -18.93
C ARG A 161 -29.34 16.18 -18.89
N ASP A 162 -28.96 16.81 -17.78
CA ASP A 162 -29.16 18.24 -17.55
C ASP A 162 -28.33 19.10 -18.53
N LEU A 163 -27.10 18.66 -18.85
CA LEU A 163 -26.26 19.27 -19.88
C LEU A 163 -26.88 19.18 -21.27
N ASN A 164 -27.44 18.02 -21.64
CA ASN A 164 -28.12 17.83 -22.91
C ASN A 164 -29.39 18.69 -23.02
N GLU A 165 -30.17 18.79 -21.93
CA GLU A 165 -31.34 19.66 -21.87
C GLU A 165 -30.95 21.15 -21.97
N THR A 166 -29.96 21.58 -21.20
CA THR A 166 -29.45 22.97 -21.24
C THR A 166 -28.93 23.33 -22.63
N SER A 167 -28.21 22.41 -23.30
CA SER A 167 -27.74 22.57 -24.68
C SER A 167 -28.91 22.71 -25.66
N ARG A 168 -29.96 21.88 -25.53
CA ARG A 168 -31.20 21.98 -26.32
C ARG A 168 -31.90 23.32 -26.11
N LEU A 169 -32.04 23.77 -24.87
CA LEU A 169 -32.68 25.04 -24.51
C LEU A 169 -31.89 26.25 -25.03
N SER A 170 -30.56 26.25 -24.88
CA SER A 170 -29.69 27.29 -25.44
C SER A 170 -29.88 27.40 -26.94
N ARG A 171 -29.82 26.27 -27.67
CA ARG A 171 -30.02 26.25 -29.12
C ARG A 171 -31.40 26.75 -29.54
N GLN A 172 -32.44 26.43 -28.76
CA GLN A 172 -33.79 26.93 -29.01
C GLN A 172 -33.91 28.44 -28.74
N ALA A 173 -33.23 28.95 -27.71
CA ALA A 173 -33.14 30.37 -27.43
C ALA A 173 -32.39 31.14 -28.53
N ASP A 174 -31.29 30.60 -29.05
CA ASP A 174 -30.53 31.19 -30.17
C ASP A 174 -31.40 31.31 -31.43
N ILE A 175 -32.13 30.24 -31.78
CA ILE A 175 -33.06 30.23 -32.93
C ILE A 175 -34.17 31.26 -32.72
N SER A 176 -34.77 31.31 -31.52
CA SER A 176 -35.84 32.27 -31.20
C SER A 176 -35.32 33.73 -31.20
N SER A 177 -34.12 33.97 -30.67
CA SER A 177 -33.48 35.29 -30.67
C SER A 177 -33.21 35.78 -32.09
N ASN A 178 -32.63 34.93 -32.95
CA ASN A 178 -32.39 35.24 -34.35
C ASN A 178 -33.71 35.51 -35.12
N TYR A 179 -34.75 34.72 -34.87
CA TYR A 179 -36.08 34.95 -35.42
C TYR A 179 -36.62 36.33 -34.98
N ASN A 180 -36.62 36.61 -33.68
CA ASN A 180 -37.09 37.89 -33.14
C ASN A 180 -36.30 39.10 -33.68
N GLU A 181 -34.98 38.95 -33.85
CA GLU A 181 -34.10 39.96 -34.44
C GLU A 181 -34.43 40.23 -35.91
N GLN A 182 -34.70 39.19 -36.71
CA GLN A 182 -35.13 39.33 -38.10
C GLN A 182 -36.50 40.02 -38.20
N TYR A 183 -37.48 39.61 -37.39
CA TYR A 183 -38.82 40.18 -37.40
C TYR A 183 -38.82 41.64 -36.95
N SER A 184 -38.07 41.98 -35.89
CA SER A 184 -37.88 43.36 -35.43
C SER A 184 -37.21 44.27 -36.47
N ARG A 185 -36.46 43.68 -37.42
CA ARG A 185 -35.79 44.39 -38.52
C ARG A 185 -36.53 44.35 -39.86
N LYS A 186 -37.68 43.67 -39.96
CA LYS A 186 -38.43 43.50 -41.21
C LYS A 186 -38.66 44.84 -41.94
N ASN A 187 -39.13 45.85 -41.21
CA ASN A 187 -39.45 47.19 -41.76
C ASN A 187 -38.27 48.18 -41.65
N ASN A 188 -37.06 47.72 -41.31
CA ASN A 188 -35.88 48.58 -41.20
C ASN A 188 -35.10 48.59 -42.52
N ILE A 189 -34.68 49.77 -42.96
CA ILE A 189 -33.73 49.99 -44.06
C ILE A 189 -32.40 50.47 -43.45
N LYS A 190 -31.28 49.90 -43.90
CA LYS A 190 -29.93 50.33 -43.52
C LYS A 190 -29.25 51.00 -44.70
N ILE A 191 -29.00 52.30 -44.60
CA ILE A 191 -28.36 53.10 -45.64
C ILE A 191 -26.87 53.21 -45.30
N ILE A 192 -26.02 52.80 -46.23
CA ILE A 192 -24.56 52.87 -46.12
C ILE A 192 -24.10 54.14 -46.85
N ASN A 193 -23.01 54.77 -46.38
CA ASN A 193 -22.42 55.98 -46.97
C ASN A 193 -23.33 57.21 -47.04
N PHE A 194 -24.42 57.27 -46.25
CA PHE A 194 -25.34 58.41 -46.26
C PHE A 194 -24.61 59.71 -45.85
N PRO A 195 -24.55 60.75 -46.73
CA PRO A 195 -23.72 61.94 -46.52
C PRO A 195 -23.97 62.60 -45.17
N ARG A 196 -22.89 62.98 -44.47
CA ARG A 196 -22.95 63.66 -43.16
C ARG A 196 -22.87 65.17 -43.39
N LYS A 197 -23.87 65.89 -42.89
CA LYS A 197 -23.87 67.36 -42.78
C LYS A 197 -23.96 67.74 -41.29
N ASP A 198 -23.48 68.92 -40.92
CA ASP A 198 -23.72 69.45 -39.57
C ASP A 198 -25.16 69.93 -39.43
N LYS A 199 -25.77 69.69 -38.26
CA LYS A 199 -27.21 69.98 -37.98
C LYS A 199 -28.20 69.39 -39.01
N GLN A 200 -27.88 68.22 -39.55
CA GLN A 200 -28.67 67.51 -40.58
C GLN A 200 -30.03 67.04 -40.06
N ASP A 201 -31.11 67.38 -40.78
CA ASP A 201 -32.41 66.73 -40.64
C ASP A 201 -32.41 65.44 -41.48
N LEU A 202 -32.06 64.31 -40.84
CA LEU A 202 -31.95 63.01 -41.51
C LEU A 202 -33.24 62.58 -42.21
N ARG A 203 -34.40 62.97 -41.68
CA ARG A 203 -35.72 62.57 -42.17
C ARG A 203 -36.01 63.24 -43.51
N LYS A 204 -35.82 64.55 -43.59
CA LYS A 204 -36.00 65.32 -44.84
C LYS A 204 -34.98 64.91 -45.91
N ASP A 205 -33.70 64.85 -45.55
CA ASP A 205 -32.65 64.41 -46.47
C ASP A 205 -32.96 63.01 -47.03
N PHE A 206 -33.45 62.07 -46.21
CA PHE A 206 -33.84 60.73 -46.66
C PHE A 206 -35.03 60.75 -47.64
N MET A 207 -36.11 61.47 -47.31
CA MET A 207 -37.30 61.56 -48.18
C MET A 207 -36.98 62.24 -49.52
N GLU A 208 -36.12 63.25 -49.52
CA GLU A 208 -35.62 63.89 -50.76
C GLU A 208 -34.79 62.90 -51.59
N THR A 209 -33.86 62.16 -50.97
CA THR A 209 -33.07 61.13 -51.66
C THR A 209 -33.97 60.05 -52.28
N VAL A 210 -34.92 59.50 -51.53
CA VAL A 210 -35.84 58.46 -52.03
C VAL A 210 -36.70 58.98 -53.18
N LYS A 211 -37.26 60.19 -53.06
CA LYS A 211 -38.04 60.80 -54.14
C LYS A 211 -37.20 61.06 -55.40
N LYS A 212 -35.94 61.47 -55.24
CA LYS A 212 -35.04 61.78 -56.35
C LYS A 212 -34.48 60.54 -57.05
N GLU A 213 -34.07 59.53 -56.29
CA GLU A 213 -33.36 58.36 -56.82
C GLU A 213 -34.29 57.19 -57.18
N LEU A 214 -35.42 57.04 -56.48
CA LEU A 214 -36.36 55.92 -56.66
C LEU A 214 -37.75 56.35 -57.17
N ASN A 215 -38.01 57.65 -57.29
CA ASN A 215 -39.32 58.22 -57.65
C ASN A 215 -40.48 57.77 -56.74
N VAL A 216 -40.18 57.37 -55.50
CA VAL A 216 -41.18 57.00 -54.48
C VAL A 216 -41.48 58.22 -53.62
N GLN A 217 -42.76 58.59 -53.54
CA GLN A 217 -43.22 59.65 -52.66
C GLN A 217 -43.55 59.06 -51.28
N LEU A 218 -42.74 59.40 -50.28
CA LEU A 218 -42.96 59.05 -48.87
C LEU A 218 -43.62 60.21 -48.12
N GLU A 219 -44.45 59.87 -47.13
CA GLU A 219 -45.01 60.82 -46.16
C GLU A 219 -44.28 60.74 -44.80
N ASP A 220 -44.41 61.78 -43.99
CA ASP A 220 -43.82 61.81 -42.64
C ASP A 220 -44.32 60.68 -41.72
N ARG A 221 -45.56 60.20 -41.92
CA ARG A 221 -46.10 59.06 -41.16
C ARG A 221 -45.42 57.73 -41.49
N ASP A 222 -44.81 57.60 -42.67
CA ASP A 222 -44.23 56.35 -43.14
C ASP A 222 -42.88 56.06 -42.48
N VAL A 223 -42.15 57.10 -42.07
CA VAL A 223 -40.91 57.00 -41.29
C VAL A 223 -41.26 57.07 -39.81
N VAL A 224 -41.12 55.95 -39.08
CA VAL A 224 -41.35 55.89 -37.64
C VAL A 224 -40.15 56.48 -36.88
N ALA A 225 -38.94 56.05 -37.23
CA ALA A 225 -37.70 56.51 -36.60
C ALA A 225 -36.55 56.51 -37.59
N ILE A 226 -35.65 57.49 -37.47
CA ILE A 226 -34.44 57.57 -38.28
C ILE A 226 -33.27 58.08 -37.43
N HIS A 227 -32.14 57.35 -37.44
CA HIS A 227 -30.94 57.74 -36.72
C HIS A 227 -29.68 57.11 -37.33
N ARG A 228 -28.51 57.68 -37.05
CA ARG A 228 -27.23 57.06 -37.40
C ARG A 228 -26.86 56.01 -36.36
N ILE A 229 -26.37 54.84 -36.81
CA ILE A 229 -25.76 53.85 -35.93
C ILE A 229 -24.39 54.40 -35.50
N PRO A 230 -24.08 54.51 -34.19
CA PRO A 230 -22.73 54.85 -33.76
C PRO A 230 -21.73 53.80 -34.27
N SER A 231 -20.59 54.26 -34.78
CA SER A 231 -19.51 53.38 -35.25
C SER A 231 -18.15 53.95 -34.85
N GLN A 232 -17.22 53.08 -34.47
CA GLN A 232 -15.83 53.44 -34.17
C GLN A 232 -14.98 53.64 -35.44
N LYS A 233 -15.50 53.25 -36.63
CA LYS A 233 -14.77 53.38 -37.90
C LYS A 233 -14.85 54.80 -38.44
N ALA A 234 -13.75 55.32 -38.96
CA ALA A 234 -13.73 56.59 -39.68
C ALA A 234 -14.60 56.52 -40.94
N GLY A 235 -15.38 57.57 -41.21
CA GLY A 235 -16.26 57.68 -42.37
C GLY A 235 -17.71 58.06 -42.02
N PRO A 236 -18.60 58.17 -43.03
CA PRO A 236 -20.03 58.42 -42.82
C PRO A 236 -20.71 57.25 -42.12
N TYR A 237 -21.22 57.48 -40.91
CA TYR A 237 -21.93 56.45 -40.15
C TYR A 237 -23.23 56.03 -40.84
N PRO A 238 -23.53 54.72 -40.93
CA PRO A 238 -24.74 54.24 -41.59
C PRO A 238 -25.99 54.71 -40.85
N VAL A 239 -27.07 54.93 -41.61
CA VAL A 239 -28.39 55.32 -41.08
C VAL A 239 -29.29 54.09 -41.01
N ILE A 240 -30.03 53.93 -39.92
CA ILE A 240 -31.20 53.04 -39.89
C ILE A 240 -32.45 53.91 -39.99
N VAL A 241 -33.32 53.54 -40.92
CA VAL A 241 -34.70 54.04 -41.04
C VAL A 241 -35.63 52.90 -40.65
N LYS A 242 -36.53 53.12 -39.69
CA LYS A 242 -37.64 52.22 -39.39
C LYS A 242 -38.89 52.76 -40.08
N LEU A 243 -39.44 51.98 -41.01
CA LEU A 243 -40.69 52.30 -41.70
C LEU A 243 -41.91 51.75 -40.95
N PHE A 244 -43.06 52.34 -41.19
CA PHE A 244 -44.33 51.96 -40.57
C PHE A 244 -44.77 50.56 -41.02
N SER A 245 -44.97 50.36 -42.33
CA SER A 245 -45.29 49.06 -42.94
C SER A 245 -44.12 48.46 -43.72
N SER A 246 -44.20 47.14 -43.98
CA SER A 246 -43.35 46.45 -44.96
C SER A 246 -43.61 46.94 -46.39
N ASP A 247 -44.82 47.41 -46.66
CA ASP A 247 -45.29 47.72 -48.01
C ASP A 247 -44.71 49.05 -48.50
N VAL A 248 -44.35 49.94 -47.57
CA VAL A 248 -43.54 51.14 -47.84
C VAL A 248 -42.09 50.76 -48.19
N LYS A 249 -41.56 49.67 -47.60
CA LYS A 249 -40.18 49.21 -47.82
C LYS A 249 -40.02 48.47 -49.15
N ALA A 250 -41.03 47.70 -49.52
CA ALA A 250 -41.13 47.00 -50.78
C ALA A 250 -42.46 47.39 -51.42
N PRO A 251 -42.57 48.59 -52.02
CA PRO A 251 -43.76 48.97 -52.77
C PRO A 251 -43.97 47.92 -53.85
N ASN A 252 -45.18 47.35 -53.90
CA ASN A 252 -45.55 46.39 -54.93
C ASN A 252 -45.47 47.11 -56.28
N TYR A 253 -44.42 46.83 -57.04
CA TYR A 253 -44.38 47.13 -58.46
C TYR A 253 -45.35 46.18 -59.16
N GLU A 254 -46.60 46.61 -59.29
CA GLU A 254 -47.45 46.14 -60.39
C GLU A 254 -46.77 46.59 -61.69
N MET A 255 -46.11 45.64 -62.36
CA MET A 255 -45.60 45.76 -63.73
C MET A 255 -46.64 45.26 -64.73
#